data_AF-A0A0G4M8L5-F1
#
_entry.id   AF-A0A0G4M8L5-F1
#
_cell.length_a   1.000
_cell.length_b   1.000
_cell.length_c   1.000
_cell.angle_alpha   90.00
_cell.angle_beta   90.00
_cell.angle_gamma   90.00
#
_symmetry.space_group_name_H-M   'P 1'
#
loop_
_entity.id
_entity.type
_entity.pdbx_description
1 polymer ?
#
loop_
_entity_poly.entity_id
_entity_poly.type
_entity_poly.pdbx_seq_one_letter_code
_entity_poly.pdbx_strand_id
1 'polypeptide(L)'
;MVDQIQKHFKCPPDEDAYRLIVALLNDALAYVSRMPSSFAKIKLPSATETNITRFAETILPPHIKKSFEADFVQTKPTMDDYIYKLRRWRNKFEEKLDRRSTRVSLEAFSPHLSEFRYQRFDDVEIPGQYLEHKDKNQDFIRIERFLPNVELVRSISASYRRLKIRGHDASVHSWAVQHPAARHCRREERILQLFRQLNQTLNRRKESRRRDMQFTLPLMVPLAPHIRIVQEDTSYITLQGVYEDHCRRNSMKKDDPVLFTMEKLRGVLDTKNAKHGEQTATA
;
A
#
# COMPACT_ATOMS: atom_id res chain seq x y z
N MET A 1 -3.65 22.58 11.50
CA MET A 1 -3.53 21.10 11.60
C MET A 1 -3.45 20.41 10.23
N VAL A 2 -4.48 20.50 9.37
CA VAL A 2 -4.52 19.76 8.08
C VAL A 2 -3.35 20.11 7.17
N ASP A 3 -3.05 21.40 6.99
CA ASP A 3 -1.94 21.85 6.13
C ASP A 3 -0.57 21.34 6.60
N GLN A 4 -0.38 21.20 7.92
CA GLN A 4 0.84 20.69 8.50
C GLN A 4 1.02 19.20 8.20
N ILE A 5 -0.07 18.43 8.29
CA ILE A 5 -0.07 17.02 7.87
C ILE A 5 0.24 16.93 6.37
N GLN A 6 -0.40 17.76 5.55
CA GLN A 6 -0.21 17.77 4.11
C GLN A 6 1.23 18.09 3.70
N LYS A 7 1.84 19.10 4.31
CA LYS A 7 3.19 19.56 3.95
C LYS A 7 4.29 18.61 4.45
N HIS A 8 4.16 18.08 5.66
CA HIS A 8 5.27 17.41 6.36
C HIS A 8 5.20 15.88 6.36
N PHE A 9 4.06 15.27 6.03
CA PHE A 9 3.90 13.80 6.03
C PHE A 9 4.01 13.17 4.62
N LYS A 10 4.49 13.91 3.62
CA LYS A 10 4.75 13.39 2.28
C LYS A 10 5.86 12.32 2.31
N CYS A 11 5.66 11.24 1.57
CA CYS A 11 6.67 10.20 1.42
C CYS A 11 7.92 10.75 0.71
N PRO A 12 9.14 10.43 1.22
CA PRO A 12 10.37 10.81 0.54
C PRO A 12 10.49 10.05 -0.79
N PRO A 13 11.31 10.55 -1.72
CA PRO A 13 11.49 9.95 -3.04
C PRO A 13 11.83 8.44 -3.02
N ASP A 14 12.57 7.98 -2.01
CA ASP A 14 12.94 6.57 -1.86
C ASP A 14 11.72 5.66 -1.58
N GLU A 15 10.76 6.13 -0.78
CA GLU A 15 9.52 5.39 -0.49
C GLU A 15 8.58 5.39 -1.71
N ASP A 16 8.53 6.50 -2.44
CA ASP A 16 7.77 6.58 -3.68
C ASP A 16 8.36 5.66 -4.75
N ALA A 17 9.70 5.60 -4.86
CA ALA A 17 10.38 4.66 -5.74
C ALA A 17 10.05 3.20 -5.39
N TYR A 18 10.07 2.83 -4.10
CA TYR A 18 9.64 1.50 -3.66
C TYR A 18 8.21 1.17 -4.08
N ARG A 19 7.25 2.05 -3.76
CA ARG A 19 5.83 1.87 -4.11
C ARG A 19 5.63 1.66 -5.61
N LEU A 20 6.36 2.40 -6.43
CA LEU A 20 6.24 2.34 -7.88
C LEU A 20 6.92 1.10 -8.48
N ILE A 21 8.06 0.66 -7.94
CA ILE A 21 8.68 -0.61 -8.33
C ILE A 21 7.74 -1.77 -8.04
N VAL A 22 7.07 -1.77 -6.88
CA VAL A 22 6.05 -2.78 -6.56
C VAL A 22 4.87 -2.70 -7.53
N ALA A 23 4.41 -1.50 -7.90
CA ALA A 23 3.35 -1.33 -8.89
C ALA A 23 3.75 -1.87 -10.28
N LEU A 24 4.94 -1.51 -10.78
CA LEU A 24 5.48 -2.00 -12.05
C LEU A 24 5.64 -3.52 -12.06
N LEU A 25 6.09 -4.11 -10.95
CA LEU A 25 6.21 -5.55 -10.81
C LEU A 25 4.84 -6.24 -10.86
N ASN A 26 3.84 -5.70 -10.15
CA ASN A 26 2.49 -6.24 -10.16
C ASN A 26 1.84 -6.13 -11.54
N ASP A 27 2.04 -5.00 -12.24
CA ASP A 27 1.56 -4.82 -13.62
C ASP A 27 2.23 -5.81 -14.57
N ALA A 28 3.54 -6.03 -14.42
CA ALA A 28 4.28 -7.01 -15.20
C ALA A 28 3.72 -8.43 -14.96
N LEU A 29 3.59 -8.85 -13.70
CA LEU A 29 3.05 -10.17 -13.34
C LEU A 29 1.61 -10.36 -13.83
N ALA A 30 0.77 -9.33 -13.74
CA ALA A 30 -0.59 -9.36 -14.25
C ALA A 30 -0.63 -9.48 -15.78
N TYR A 31 0.28 -8.81 -16.49
CA TYR A 31 0.42 -8.94 -17.94
C TYR A 31 0.79 -10.37 -18.33
N VAL A 32 1.77 -10.99 -17.66
CA VAL A 32 2.16 -12.38 -17.94
C VAL A 32 1.01 -13.34 -17.70
N SER A 33 0.30 -13.15 -16.59
CA SER A 33 -0.80 -14.04 -16.21
C SER A 33 -1.92 -14.05 -17.25
N ARG A 34 -2.09 -12.96 -18.00
CA ARG A 34 -3.04 -12.87 -19.12
C ARG A 34 -2.51 -13.48 -20.43
N MET A 35 -1.19 -13.50 -20.63
CA MET A 35 -0.54 -13.99 -21.86
C MET A 35 0.62 -14.96 -21.55
N PRO A 36 0.33 -16.16 -21.01
CA PRO A 36 1.36 -17.11 -20.59
C PRO A 36 2.17 -17.72 -21.75
N SER A 37 1.62 -17.74 -22.98
CA SER A 37 2.23 -18.42 -24.14
C SER A 37 3.47 -17.74 -24.72
N SER A 38 3.68 -16.46 -24.43
CA SER A 38 4.64 -15.65 -25.20
C SER A 38 5.62 -14.86 -24.32
N PHE A 39 5.61 -15.09 -23.01
CA PHE A 39 6.32 -14.26 -22.03
C PHE A 39 7.85 -14.28 -22.13
N ALA A 40 8.47 -15.43 -22.39
CA ALA A 40 9.93 -15.58 -22.30
C ALA A 40 10.73 -14.88 -23.43
N LYS A 41 10.08 -14.52 -24.54
CA LYS A 41 10.73 -13.91 -25.72
C LYS A 41 10.07 -12.63 -26.22
N ILE A 42 9.00 -12.17 -25.56
CA ILE A 42 8.33 -10.92 -25.93
C ILE A 42 9.15 -9.72 -25.43
N LYS A 43 9.37 -8.75 -26.33
CA LYS A 43 9.84 -7.41 -25.99
C LYS A 43 8.77 -6.66 -25.21
N LEU A 44 9.16 -5.77 -24.30
CA LEU A 44 8.20 -4.99 -23.53
C LEU A 44 7.23 -4.25 -24.46
N PRO A 45 5.93 -4.19 -24.11
CA PRO A 45 5.00 -3.31 -24.80
C PRO A 45 5.52 -1.87 -24.79
N SER A 46 5.39 -1.15 -25.91
CA SER A 46 5.84 0.24 -26.04
C SER A 46 5.25 1.17 -24.96
N ALA A 47 4.03 0.90 -24.52
CA ALA A 47 3.40 1.60 -23.40
C ALA A 47 4.15 1.41 -22.08
N THR A 48 4.62 0.19 -21.80
CA THR A 48 5.42 -0.14 -20.61
C THR A 48 6.80 0.51 -20.69
N GLU A 49 7.48 0.47 -21.84
CA GLU A 49 8.76 1.17 -22.05
C GLU A 49 8.62 2.68 -21.78
N THR A 50 7.59 3.32 -22.34
CA THR A 50 7.33 4.75 -22.15
C THR A 50 7.06 5.09 -20.68
N ASN A 51 6.32 4.23 -19.97
CA ASN A 51 6.05 4.42 -18.55
C ASN A 51 7.32 4.28 -17.69
N ILE A 52 8.21 3.36 -18.03
CA ILE A 52 9.51 3.17 -17.36
C ILE A 52 10.40 4.40 -17.56
N THR A 53 10.51 4.92 -18.79
CA THR A 53 11.32 6.12 -19.07
C THR A 53 10.78 7.33 -18.31
N ARG A 54 9.46 7.57 -18.34
CA ARG A 54 8.82 8.64 -17.55
C ARG A 54 9.09 8.47 -16.05
N PHE A 55 9.08 7.25 -15.54
CA PHE A 55 9.39 6.95 -14.14
C PHE A 55 10.85 7.30 -13.78
N ALA A 56 11.80 6.92 -14.63
CA ALA A 56 13.23 7.25 -14.47
C ALA A 56 13.48 8.76 -14.45
N GLU A 57 12.73 9.53 -15.22
CA GLU A 57 12.90 10.98 -15.30
C GLU A 57 12.23 11.74 -14.14
N THR A 58 11.06 11.29 -13.69
CA THR A 58 10.19 12.12 -12.83
C THR A 58 10.32 11.80 -11.33
N ILE A 59 10.65 10.55 -10.96
CA ILE A 59 10.46 10.06 -9.58
C ILE A 59 11.75 9.55 -8.95
N LEU A 60 12.68 9.02 -9.76
CA LEU A 60 13.91 8.46 -9.25
C LEU A 60 14.91 9.55 -8.81
N PRO A 61 15.46 9.45 -7.58
CA PRO A 61 16.55 10.31 -7.14
C PRO A 61 17.77 10.20 -8.05
N PRO A 62 18.57 11.27 -8.21
CA PRO A 62 19.71 11.29 -9.13
C PRO A 62 20.76 10.21 -8.84
N HIS A 63 20.90 9.80 -7.58
CA HIS A 63 21.83 8.73 -7.17
C HIS A 63 21.36 7.31 -7.56
N ILE A 64 20.05 7.10 -7.73
CA ILE A 64 19.47 5.81 -8.14
C ILE A 64 19.24 5.77 -9.64
N LYS A 65 18.89 6.91 -10.22
CA LYS A 65 18.53 7.09 -11.63
C LYS A 65 19.52 6.44 -12.59
N LYS A 66 20.83 6.71 -12.44
CA LYS A 66 21.88 6.16 -13.33
C LYS A 66 21.90 4.62 -13.35
N SER A 67 21.77 3.99 -12.18
CA SER A 67 21.76 2.53 -12.08
C SER A 67 20.49 1.93 -12.67
N PHE A 68 19.35 2.60 -12.46
CA PHE A 68 18.07 2.16 -13.00
C PHE A 68 18.00 2.31 -14.53
N GLU A 69 18.50 3.41 -15.09
CA GLU A 69 18.55 3.65 -16.54
C GLU A 69 19.44 2.62 -17.27
N ALA A 70 20.55 2.21 -16.66
CA ALA A 70 21.41 1.15 -17.21
C ALA A 70 20.66 -0.20 -17.30
N ASP A 71 19.90 -0.54 -16.26
CA ASP A 71 19.19 -1.82 -16.15
C ASP A 71 17.95 -1.93 -17.05
N PHE A 72 17.27 -0.80 -17.32
CA PHE A 72 15.96 -0.80 -17.97
C PHE A 72 15.88 -0.01 -19.29
N VAL A 73 16.61 1.10 -19.42
CA VAL A 73 16.50 2.02 -20.59
C VAL A 73 17.54 1.68 -21.65
N GLN A 74 18.78 1.41 -21.24
CA GLN A 74 19.89 1.13 -22.18
C GLN A 74 19.84 -0.29 -22.75
N THR A 75 19.51 -1.29 -21.92
CA THR A 75 19.58 -2.71 -22.29
C THR A 75 18.28 -3.27 -22.84
N LYS A 76 17.18 -2.49 -22.85
CA LYS A 76 15.81 -2.89 -23.29
C LYS A 76 15.50 -4.37 -22.99
N PRO A 77 15.28 -4.73 -21.73
CA PRO A 77 15.22 -6.12 -21.29
C PRO A 77 14.07 -6.90 -21.95
N THR A 78 14.17 -8.23 -21.97
CA THR A 78 13.01 -9.10 -22.21
C THR A 78 12.08 -9.07 -20.99
N MET A 79 10.83 -9.50 -21.16
CA MET A 79 9.87 -9.52 -20.05
C MET A 79 10.33 -10.36 -18.85
N ASP A 80 11.02 -11.49 -19.07
CA ASP A 80 11.61 -12.32 -17.99
C ASP A 80 12.70 -11.55 -17.21
N ASP A 81 13.65 -10.94 -17.94
CA ASP A 81 14.75 -10.18 -17.35
C ASP A 81 14.21 -8.93 -16.63
N TYR A 82 13.18 -8.30 -17.18
CA TYR A 82 12.47 -7.19 -16.56
C TYR A 82 11.90 -7.57 -15.18
N ILE A 83 11.17 -8.69 -15.08
CA ILE A 83 10.62 -9.17 -13.80
C ILE A 83 11.74 -9.55 -12.83
N TYR A 84 12.80 -10.22 -13.30
CA TYR A 84 13.94 -10.58 -12.48
C TYR A 84 14.63 -9.35 -11.87
N LYS A 85 14.91 -8.33 -12.70
CA LYS A 85 15.50 -7.06 -12.27
C LYS A 85 14.59 -6.32 -11.30
N LEU A 86 13.29 -6.18 -11.59
CA LEU A 86 12.34 -5.53 -10.70
C LEU A 86 12.25 -6.19 -9.33
N ARG A 87 12.26 -7.53 -9.25
CA ARG A 87 12.29 -8.26 -7.99
C ARG A 87 13.55 -7.96 -7.18
N ARG A 88 14.72 -7.93 -7.85
CA ARG A 88 15.99 -7.58 -7.20
C ARG A 88 15.97 -6.15 -6.66
N TRP A 89 15.45 -5.21 -7.44
CA TRP A 89 15.27 -3.82 -7.03
C TRP A 89 14.31 -3.70 -5.85
N ARG A 90 13.14 -4.34 -5.90
CA ARG A 90 12.19 -4.39 -4.78
C ARG A 90 12.87 -4.86 -3.49
N ASN A 91 13.58 -5.99 -3.53
CA ASN A 91 14.23 -6.55 -2.35
C ASN A 91 15.30 -5.60 -1.77
N LYS A 92 16.09 -4.92 -2.63
CA LYS A 92 17.06 -3.91 -2.18
C LYS A 92 16.39 -2.71 -1.50
N PHE A 93 15.26 -2.24 -2.03
CA PHE A 93 14.49 -1.16 -1.42
C PHE A 93 13.84 -1.58 -0.11
N GLU A 94 13.29 -2.80 -0.03
CA GLU A 94 12.76 -3.36 1.22
C GLU A 94 13.84 -3.40 2.30
N GLU A 95 15.03 -3.90 1.97
CA GLU A 95 16.16 -3.95 2.90
C GLU A 95 16.62 -2.55 3.35
N LYS A 96 16.70 -1.59 2.42
CA LYS A 96 17.04 -0.20 2.74
C LYS A 96 16.01 0.43 3.68
N LEU A 97 14.72 0.19 3.43
CA LEU A 97 13.61 0.71 4.24
C LEU A 97 13.51 0.02 5.59
N ASP A 98 13.86 -1.26 5.69
CA ASP A 98 13.85 -2.01 6.96
C ASP A 98 15.03 -1.66 7.87
N ARG A 99 16.14 -1.17 7.32
CA ARG A 99 17.31 -0.69 8.09
C ARG A 99 17.11 0.67 8.77
N ARG A 100 16.05 1.42 8.43
CA ARG A 100 15.81 2.76 8.98
C ARG A 100 15.27 2.69 10.42
N SER A 101 15.42 3.78 11.17
CA SER A 101 14.70 3.90 12.44
C SER A 101 13.20 3.89 12.21
N THR A 102 12.49 2.96 12.84
CA THR A 102 11.03 2.84 12.73
C THR A 102 10.30 3.96 13.46
N ARG A 103 10.96 4.67 14.38
CA ARG A 103 10.39 5.77 15.17
C ARG A 103 11.21 7.04 14.95
N VAL A 104 10.50 8.12 14.67
CA VAL A 104 11.09 9.46 14.46
C VAL A 104 10.28 10.48 15.25
N SER A 105 10.94 11.50 15.78
CA SER A 105 10.27 12.57 16.53
C SER A 105 9.30 13.35 15.63
N LEU A 106 8.10 13.62 16.14
CA LEU A 106 7.08 14.45 15.51
C LEU A 106 7.57 15.89 15.33
N GLU A 107 8.37 16.39 16.27
CA GLU A 107 8.94 17.74 16.22
C GLU A 107 9.83 17.93 14.97
N ALA A 108 10.55 16.88 14.56
CA ALA A 108 11.36 16.90 13.34
C ALA A 108 10.50 16.98 12.07
N PHE A 109 9.24 16.56 12.12
CA PHE A 109 8.30 16.72 11.01
C PHE A 109 7.57 18.06 11.07
N SER A 110 6.86 18.32 12.16
CA SER A 110 6.04 19.52 12.32
C SER A 110 6.03 19.97 13.79
N PRO A 111 6.78 21.04 14.12
CA PRO A 111 6.75 21.65 15.45
C PRO A 111 5.34 22.11 15.87
N HIS A 112 4.52 22.51 14.90
CA HIS A 112 3.13 22.93 15.15
C HIS A 112 2.24 21.79 15.67
N LEU A 113 2.44 20.55 15.21
CA LEU A 113 1.67 19.41 15.71
C LEU A 113 2.16 18.95 17.09
N SER A 114 3.46 19.05 17.38
CA SER A 114 3.98 18.74 18.73
C SER A 114 3.51 19.76 19.76
N GLU A 115 3.44 21.04 19.40
CA GLU A 115 2.98 22.13 20.27
C GLU A 115 1.46 22.35 20.23
N PHE A 116 0.71 21.46 19.57
CA PHE A 116 -0.73 21.60 19.37
C PHE A 116 -1.50 21.87 20.67
N ARG A 117 -1.06 21.29 21.80
CA ARG A 117 -1.66 21.53 23.12
C ARG A 117 -1.63 23.01 23.54
N TYR A 118 -0.56 23.71 23.22
CA TYR A 118 -0.32 25.08 23.68
C TYR A 118 -0.87 26.13 22.73
N GLN A 119 -1.05 25.77 21.45
CA GLN A 119 -1.51 26.69 20.39
C GLN A 119 -3.01 26.55 20.08
N ARG A 120 -3.73 25.65 20.76
CA ARG A 120 -5.15 25.37 20.50
C ARG A 120 -6.05 26.42 21.17
N PHE A 121 -6.82 27.11 20.34
CA PHE A 121 -7.82 28.09 20.79
C PHE A 121 -9.20 27.46 21.07
N ASP A 122 -9.53 26.36 20.39
CA ASP A 122 -10.85 25.73 20.45
C ASP A 122 -10.80 24.21 20.60
N ASP A 123 -11.89 23.65 21.11
CA ASP A 123 -11.98 22.22 21.35
C ASP A 123 -12.16 21.36 20.07
N VAL A 124 -11.06 20.96 19.44
CA VAL A 124 -11.02 19.98 18.34
C VAL A 124 -11.26 18.53 18.80
N GLU A 125 -12.23 17.87 18.18
CA GLU A 125 -12.59 16.46 18.35
C GLU A 125 -11.68 15.52 17.54
N ILE A 126 -11.57 14.26 17.96
CA ILE A 126 -10.84 13.22 17.21
C ILE A 126 -11.52 13.00 15.85
N PRO A 127 -10.77 13.01 14.73
CA PRO A 127 -11.34 12.82 13.40
C PRO A 127 -12.10 11.49 13.26
N GLY A 128 -13.20 11.51 12.50
CA GLY A 128 -13.92 10.29 12.12
C GLY A 128 -15.03 9.85 13.06
N GLN A 129 -15.20 10.48 14.23
CA GLN A 129 -16.28 10.14 15.17
C GLN A 129 -17.68 10.33 14.58
N TYR A 130 -17.87 11.33 13.71
CA TYR A 130 -19.14 11.54 12.99
C TYR A 130 -19.44 10.49 11.92
N LEU A 131 -18.48 9.63 11.57
CA LEU A 131 -18.73 8.48 10.68
C LEU A 131 -19.38 7.33 11.45
N GLU A 132 -19.25 7.32 12.77
CA GLU A 132 -19.95 6.39 13.65
C GLU A 132 -21.38 6.90 13.84
N HIS A 133 -22.34 5.98 13.79
CA HIS A 133 -23.74 6.32 14.02
C HIS A 133 -24.04 6.40 15.53
N LYS A 134 -23.48 7.43 16.18
CA LYS A 134 -23.77 7.81 17.56
C LYS A 134 -24.83 8.92 17.58
N ASP A 135 -25.79 8.81 18.49
CA ASP A 135 -26.94 9.73 18.55
C ASP A 135 -26.59 11.11 19.13
N LYS A 136 -25.54 11.20 19.96
CA LYS A 136 -25.11 12.43 20.64
C LYS A 136 -23.62 12.68 20.41
N ASN A 137 -23.24 13.96 20.36
CA ASN A 137 -21.86 14.43 20.25
C ASN A 137 -21.22 14.79 21.61
N GLN A 138 -21.98 14.79 22.70
CA GLN A 138 -21.48 15.17 24.03
C GLN A 138 -20.36 14.25 24.53
N ASP A 139 -20.42 12.97 24.14
CA ASP A 139 -19.44 11.95 24.52
C ASP A 139 -18.23 11.89 23.55
N PHE A 140 -18.10 12.85 22.64
CA PHE A 140 -17.03 12.82 21.64
C PHE A 140 -15.68 13.14 22.27
N ILE A 141 -14.70 12.31 21.91
CA ILE A 141 -13.35 12.40 22.40
C ILE A 141 -12.67 13.62 21.77
N ARG A 142 -12.18 14.53 22.59
CA ARG A 142 -11.40 15.69 22.19
C ARG A 142 -9.92 15.36 22.12
N ILE A 143 -9.20 15.97 21.18
CA ILE A 143 -7.74 15.84 21.05
C ILE A 143 -7.07 16.54 22.24
N GLU A 144 -6.35 15.79 23.07
CA GLU A 144 -5.54 16.35 24.17
C GLU A 144 -4.15 16.79 23.68
N ARG A 145 -3.52 15.95 22.84
CA ARG A 145 -2.23 16.22 22.19
C ARG A 145 -1.90 15.16 21.14
N PHE A 146 -0.95 15.47 20.27
CA PHE A 146 -0.27 14.47 19.44
C PHE A 146 0.86 13.82 20.24
N LEU A 147 1.06 12.52 20.06
CA LEU A 147 2.19 11.83 20.66
C LEU A 147 3.48 12.15 19.90
N PRO A 148 4.62 12.26 20.61
CA PRO A 148 5.87 12.75 20.02
C PRO A 148 6.52 11.77 19.06
N ASN A 149 6.12 10.50 19.05
CA ASN A 149 6.75 9.48 18.20
C ASN A 149 5.86 9.18 16.99
N VAL A 150 6.37 9.46 15.79
CA VAL A 150 5.79 9.04 14.52
C VAL A 150 6.43 7.72 14.10
N GLU A 151 5.61 6.74 13.78
CA GLU A 151 6.08 5.44 13.30
C GLU A 151 6.17 5.43 11.77
N LEU A 152 7.32 5.05 11.23
CA LEU A 152 7.55 4.86 9.80
C LEU A 152 7.24 3.42 9.43
N VAL A 153 6.03 3.17 8.94
CA VAL A 153 5.54 1.82 8.65
C VAL A 153 5.79 1.48 7.19
N ARG A 154 6.48 0.37 6.93
CA ARG A 154 6.57 -0.24 5.61
C ARG A 154 5.48 -1.31 5.48
N SER A 155 4.57 -1.11 4.53
CA SER A 155 3.63 -2.13 4.08
C SER A 155 4.18 -2.89 2.87
N ILE A 156 3.46 -3.89 2.39
CA ILE A 156 3.87 -4.73 1.26
C ILE A 156 3.89 -3.95 -0.05
N SER A 157 2.95 -3.01 -0.23
CA SER A 157 2.78 -2.26 -1.48
C SER A 157 3.25 -0.82 -1.41
N ALA A 158 3.40 -0.27 -0.21
CA ALA A 158 3.72 1.13 0.00
C ALA A 158 4.31 1.35 1.40
N SER A 159 4.81 2.55 1.66
CA SER A 159 5.16 3.01 3.01
C SER A 159 4.26 4.17 3.41
N TYR A 160 4.01 4.30 4.70
CA TYR A 160 3.25 5.42 5.26
C TYR A 160 3.77 5.78 6.65
N ARG A 161 3.31 6.92 7.15
CA ARG A 161 3.59 7.40 8.50
C ARG A 161 2.37 7.16 9.37
N ARG A 162 2.59 6.61 10.55
CA ARG A 162 1.54 6.43 11.55
C ARG A 162 1.70 7.50 12.63
N LEU A 163 0.66 8.31 12.78
CA LEU A 163 0.53 9.33 13.80
C LEU A 163 -0.35 8.81 14.93
N LYS A 164 0.02 9.09 16.18
CA LYS A 164 -0.80 8.73 17.34
C LYS A 164 -1.32 10.00 18.00
N ILE A 165 -2.62 10.02 18.25
CA ILE A 165 -3.34 11.14 18.86
C ILE A 165 -3.86 10.67 20.20
N ARG A 166 -3.60 11.42 21.27
CA ARG A 166 -4.13 11.15 22.60
C ARG A 166 -5.42 11.95 22.80
N GLY A 167 -6.48 11.25 23.19
CA GLY A 167 -7.75 11.83 23.58
C GLY A 167 -7.71 12.37 25.00
N HIS A 168 -8.64 13.28 25.31
CA HIS A 168 -8.81 13.85 26.66
C HIS A 168 -9.17 12.82 27.73
N ASP A 169 -9.73 11.68 27.32
CA ASP A 169 -10.01 10.49 28.14
C ASP A 169 -8.79 9.57 28.30
N ALA A 170 -7.60 10.04 27.88
CA ALA A 170 -6.35 9.31 27.81
C ALA A 170 -6.30 8.14 26.81
N SER A 171 -7.34 7.94 26.00
CA SER A 171 -7.30 6.96 24.90
C SER A 171 -6.27 7.35 23.83
N VAL A 172 -5.71 6.37 23.13
CA VAL A 172 -4.71 6.60 22.07
C VAL A 172 -5.23 6.08 20.74
N HIS A 173 -5.42 6.99 19.81
CA HIS A 173 -5.89 6.70 18.46
C HIS A 173 -4.73 6.73 17.47
N SER A 174 -4.49 5.61 16.80
CA SER A 174 -3.46 5.48 15.78
C SER A 174 -4.04 5.68 14.37
N TRP A 175 -3.37 6.53 13.60
CA TRP A 175 -3.81 6.95 12.26
C TRP A 175 -2.68 6.76 11.24
N ALA A 176 -2.92 5.96 10.22
CA ALA A 176 -2.06 5.86 9.04
C ALA A 176 -2.32 7.04 8.10
N VAL A 177 -1.32 7.89 7.90
CA VAL A 177 -1.35 9.01 6.95
C VAL A 177 -1.00 8.48 5.57
N GLN A 178 -2.00 8.40 4.69
CA GLN A 178 -1.81 7.94 3.31
C GLN A 178 -1.59 9.15 2.40
N HIS A 179 -0.35 9.33 1.96
CA HIS A 179 0.07 10.37 1.04
C HIS A 179 1.08 9.79 0.02
N PRO A 180 0.70 9.57 -1.25
CA PRO A 180 -0.57 9.92 -1.88
C PRO A 180 -1.67 8.89 -1.60
N ALA A 181 -2.91 9.37 -1.43
CA ALA A 181 -4.10 8.52 -1.43
C ALA A 181 -4.41 7.99 -2.85
N ALA A 182 -4.98 6.79 -2.92
CA ALA A 182 -5.39 6.19 -4.18
C ALA A 182 -6.55 6.98 -4.83
N ARG A 183 -6.58 7.06 -6.17
CA ARG A 183 -7.62 7.81 -6.91
C ARG A 183 -9.05 7.31 -6.65
N HIS A 184 -9.21 6.05 -6.28
CA HIS A 184 -10.50 5.42 -5.99
C HIS A 184 -10.90 5.52 -4.50
N CYS A 185 -10.19 6.30 -3.68
CA CYS A 185 -10.47 6.46 -2.25
C CYS A 185 -11.93 6.85 -1.97
N ARG A 186 -12.54 7.71 -2.80
CA ARG A 186 -13.94 8.11 -2.67
C ARG A 186 -14.92 6.97 -2.86
N ARG A 187 -14.61 6.00 -3.72
CA ARG A 187 -15.43 4.79 -3.91
C ARG A 187 -15.35 3.89 -2.68
N GLU A 188 -14.15 3.73 -2.11
CA GLU A 188 -13.97 2.98 -0.87
C GLU A 188 -14.77 3.61 0.29
N GLU A 189 -14.69 4.93 0.45
CA GLU A 189 -15.44 5.66 1.48
C GLU A 189 -16.96 5.42 1.41
N ARG A 190 -17.52 5.42 0.19
CA ARG A 190 -18.95 5.14 -0.04
C ARG A 190 -19.33 3.70 0.30
N ILE A 191 -18.47 2.73 -0.06
CA ILE A 191 -18.69 1.32 0.28
C ILE A 191 -18.64 1.13 1.81
N LEU A 192 -17.68 1.74 2.49
CA LEU A 192 -17.59 1.70 3.95
C LEU A 192 -18.82 2.35 4.60
N GLN A 193 -19.29 3.48 4.07
CA GLN A 193 -20.51 4.13 4.56
C GLN A 193 -21.73 3.21 4.43
N LEU A 194 -21.88 2.53 3.30
CA LEU A 194 -22.95 1.54 3.10
C LEU A 194 -22.88 0.41 4.14
N PHE A 195 -21.71 -0.20 4.35
CA PHE A 195 -21.57 -1.27 5.34
C PHE A 195 -21.79 -0.78 6.78
N ARG A 196 -21.46 0.48 7.11
CA ARG A 196 -21.79 1.08 8.43
C ARG A 196 -23.30 1.18 8.65
N GLN A 197 -24.07 1.53 7.62
CA GLN A 197 -25.53 1.54 7.70
C GLN A 197 -26.11 0.12 7.85
N LEU A 198 -25.50 -0.87 7.19
CA LEU A 198 -25.90 -2.28 7.35
C LEU A 198 -25.69 -2.79 8.79
N ASN A 199 -24.64 -2.32 9.48
CA ASN A 199 -24.44 -2.65 10.91
C ASN A 199 -25.61 -2.21 11.79
N GLN A 200 -26.25 -1.07 11.50
CA GLN A 200 -27.46 -0.66 12.24
C GLN A 200 -28.59 -1.68 12.07
N THR A 201 -28.75 -2.23 10.87
CA THR A 201 -29.77 -3.24 10.59
C THR A 201 -29.42 -4.56 11.27
N LEU A 202 -28.16 -4.99 11.25
CA LEU A 202 -27.69 -6.19 11.93
C LEU A 202 -27.93 -6.11 13.44
N ASN A 203 -27.64 -4.97 14.06
CA ASN A 203 -27.87 -4.76 15.49
C ASN A 203 -29.35 -4.84 15.90
N ARG A 204 -30.28 -4.54 14.99
CA ARG A 204 -31.74 -4.65 15.25
C ARG A 204 -32.25 -6.08 15.10
N ARG A 205 -31.56 -6.96 14.37
CA ARG A 205 -32.00 -8.35 14.14
C ARG A 205 -31.55 -9.26 15.27
N LYS A 206 -32.51 -9.97 15.89
CA LYS A 206 -32.27 -10.90 17.02
C LYS A 206 -31.13 -11.89 16.75
N GLU A 207 -31.15 -12.54 15.60
CA GLU A 207 -30.18 -13.58 15.23
C GLU A 207 -28.77 -13.01 15.05
N SER A 208 -28.63 -11.87 14.37
CA SER A 208 -27.33 -11.21 14.19
C SER A 208 -26.79 -10.67 15.51
N ARG A 209 -27.64 -10.02 16.31
CA ARG A 209 -27.26 -9.46 17.61
C ARG A 209 -26.85 -10.54 18.62
N ARG A 210 -27.56 -11.67 18.66
CA ARG A 210 -27.20 -12.80 19.54
C ARG A 210 -25.81 -13.36 19.24
N ARG A 211 -25.35 -13.24 17.99
CA ARG A 211 -24.04 -13.70 17.51
C ARG A 211 -22.99 -12.58 17.43
N ASP A 212 -23.33 -11.37 17.88
CA ASP A 212 -22.51 -10.16 17.73
C ASP A 212 -21.99 -9.94 16.29
N MET A 213 -22.83 -10.21 15.30
CA MET A 213 -22.44 -10.06 13.90
C MET A 213 -22.42 -8.58 13.50
N GLN A 214 -21.22 -8.09 13.20
CA GLN A 214 -20.98 -6.74 12.71
C GLN A 214 -19.87 -6.74 11.66
N PHE A 215 -19.95 -5.82 10.71
CA PHE A 215 -18.84 -5.50 9.82
C PHE A 215 -17.83 -4.64 10.57
N THR A 216 -16.60 -5.14 10.70
CA THR A 216 -15.46 -4.36 11.20
C THR A 216 -14.97 -3.43 10.09
N LEU A 217 -15.16 -2.13 10.27
CA LEU A 217 -14.89 -1.12 9.25
C LEU A 217 -13.94 -0.06 9.80
N PRO A 218 -12.79 0.20 9.17
CA PRO A 218 -11.88 1.25 9.63
C PRO A 218 -12.52 2.63 9.42
N LEU A 219 -12.16 3.60 10.27
CA LEU A 219 -12.47 5.00 10.03
C LEU A 219 -11.51 5.58 8.99
N MET A 220 -12.05 6.15 7.91
CA MET A 220 -11.27 6.81 6.87
C MET A 220 -11.72 8.25 6.77
N VAL A 221 -10.82 9.19 7.01
CA VAL A 221 -11.11 10.62 6.97
C VAL A 221 -10.27 11.26 5.87
N PRO A 222 -10.89 11.73 4.78
CA PRO A 222 -10.19 12.46 3.73
C PRO A 222 -9.84 13.86 4.24
N LEU A 223 -8.57 14.23 4.16
CA LEU A 223 -8.09 15.56 4.53
C LEU A 223 -8.01 16.48 3.29
N ALA A 224 -7.56 15.93 2.17
CA ALA A 224 -7.45 16.58 0.88
C ALA A 224 -7.70 15.55 -0.25
N PRO A 225 -7.88 15.94 -1.52
CA PRO A 225 -8.13 14.99 -2.61
C PRO A 225 -7.05 13.90 -2.77
N HIS A 226 -5.82 14.19 -2.35
CA HIS A 226 -4.66 13.30 -2.46
C HIS A 226 -4.15 12.80 -1.10
N ILE A 227 -4.86 13.08 0.01
CA ILE A 227 -4.42 12.75 1.37
C ILE A 227 -5.61 12.32 2.21
N ARG A 228 -5.48 11.17 2.87
CA ARG A 228 -6.43 10.72 3.88
C ARG A 228 -5.70 10.13 5.07
N ILE A 229 -6.36 10.16 6.22
CA ILE A 229 -5.96 9.39 7.39
C ILE A 229 -6.89 8.20 7.56
N VAL A 230 -6.30 7.06 7.87
CA VAL A 230 -7.03 5.80 8.07
C VAL A 230 -6.72 5.31 9.47
N GLN A 231 -7.74 5.04 10.26
CA GLN A 231 -7.57 4.46 11.59
C GLN A 231 -6.98 3.06 11.43
N GLU A 232 -5.97 2.77 12.23
CA GLU A 232 -5.23 1.52 12.15
C GLU A 232 -4.93 1.00 13.54
N ASP A 233 -5.19 -0.28 13.77
CA ASP A 233 -4.71 -0.97 14.96
C ASP A 233 -3.30 -1.52 14.71
N THR A 234 -2.38 -1.28 15.64
CA THR A 234 -0.99 -1.74 15.52
C THR A 234 -0.83 -3.25 15.65
N SER A 235 -1.85 -3.95 16.15
CA SER A 235 -1.88 -5.41 16.25
C SER A 235 -2.24 -6.10 14.92
N TYR A 236 -2.79 -5.37 13.95
CA TYR A 236 -3.23 -5.96 12.70
C TYR A 236 -2.06 -6.24 11.74
N ILE A 237 -2.14 -7.40 11.09
CA ILE A 237 -1.23 -7.81 10.02
C ILE A 237 -2.05 -8.35 8.86
N THR A 238 -1.59 -8.08 7.63
CA THR A 238 -2.24 -8.63 6.44
C THR A 238 -1.87 -10.10 6.26
N LEU A 239 -2.75 -10.89 5.63
CA LEU A 239 -2.45 -12.29 5.30
C LEU A 239 -1.20 -12.43 4.42
N GLN A 240 -0.97 -11.48 3.54
CA GLN A 240 0.25 -11.41 2.74
C GLN A 240 1.49 -11.18 3.62
N GLY A 241 1.39 -10.35 4.67
CA GLY A 241 2.46 -10.16 5.64
C GLY A 241 2.77 -11.44 6.42
N VAL A 242 1.73 -12.19 6.81
CA VAL A 242 1.88 -13.52 7.44
C VAL A 242 2.58 -14.49 6.49
N TYR A 243 2.19 -14.53 5.23
CA TYR A 243 2.81 -15.37 4.20
C TYR A 243 4.28 -15.01 3.96
N GLU A 244 4.62 -13.71 3.84
CA GLU A 244 6.00 -13.27 3.68
C GLU A 244 6.87 -13.62 4.89
N ASP A 245 6.33 -13.53 6.11
CA ASP A 245 7.04 -13.94 7.32
C ASP A 245 7.27 -15.46 7.36
N HIS A 246 6.27 -16.27 6.96
CA HIS A 246 6.44 -17.71 6.80
C HIS A 246 7.52 -18.05 5.77
N CYS A 247 7.53 -17.38 4.62
CA CYS A 247 8.56 -17.57 3.59
C CYS A 247 9.95 -17.22 4.12
N ARG A 248 10.09 -16.12 4.86
CA ARG A 248 11.36 -15.70 5.49
C ARG A 248 11.87 -16.75 6.48
N ARG A 249 11.00 -17.28 7.35
CA ARG A 249 11.36 -18.30 8.35
C ARG A 249 11.80 -19.62 7.71
N ASN A 250 11.19 -19.98 6.59
CA ASN A 250 11.48 -21.23 5.88
C ASN A 250 12.51 -21.08 4.74
N SER A 251 13.17 -19.92 4.61
CA SER A 251 14.12 -19.61 3.53
C SER A 251 13.55 -19.77 2.11
N MET A 252 12.24 -19.60 1.95
CA MET A 252 11.55 -19.63 0.66
C MET A 252 11.47 -18.21 0.09
N LYS A 253 11.58 -18.04 -1.23
CA LYS A 253 11.35 -16.71 -1.82
C LYS A 253 9.85 -16.50 -2.01
N LYS A 254 9.35 -15.34 -1.60
CA LYS A 254 7.93 -15.00 -1.66
C LYS A 254 7.30 -15.08 -3.07
N ASP A 255 8.10 -14.94 -4.12
CA ASP A 255 7.62 -14.99 -5.51
C ASP A 255 7.70 -16.40 -6.14
N ASP A 256 8.30 -17.39 -5.48
CA ASP A 256 8.54 -18.72 -6.07
C ASP A 256 7.24 -19.40 -6.53
N PRO A 257 6.11 -19.36 -5.78
CA PRO A 257 4.87 -19.97 -6.26
C PRO A 257 4.32 -19.35 -7.54
N VAL A 258 4.49 -18.03 -7.70
CA VAL A 258 4.04 -17.32 -8.91
C VAL A 258 4.90 -17.76 -10.10
N LEU A 259 6.21 -17.81 -9.93
CA LEU A 259 7.14 -18.26 -10.98
C LEU A 259 6.93 -19.73 -11.37
N PHE A 260 6.73 -20.59 -10.37
CA PHE A 260 6.45 -22.01 -10.60
C PHE A 260 5.16 -22.18 -11.42
N THR A 261 4.11 -21.43 -11.07
CA THR A 261 2.85 -21.45 -11.81
C THR A 261 3.05 -20.99 -13.26
N MET A 262 3.81 -19.90 -13.46
CA MET A 262 4.13 -19.39 -14.80
C MET A 262 4.91 -20.40 -15.64
N GLU A 263 5.93 -21.05 -15.04
CA GLU A 263 6.73 -22.06 -15.73
C GLU A 263 5.93 -23.31 -16.10
N LYS A 264 5.05 -23.77 -15.20
CA LYS A 264 4.18 -24.92 -15.48
C LYS A 264 3.14 -24.62 -16.55
N LEU A 265 2.52 -23.44 -16.51
CA LEU A 265 1.58 -23.01 -17.56
C LEU A 265 2.26 -22.93 -18.92
N ARG A 266 3.51 -22.43 -18.97
CA ARG A 266 4.32 -22.44 -20.20
C ARG A 266 4.51 -23.87 -20.73
N GLY A 267 4.96 -24.80 -19.89
CA GLY A 267 5.19 -26.19 -20.31
C GLY A 267 3.93 -26.88 -20.87
N VAL A 268 2.75 -26.55 -20.34
CA VAL A 268 1.46 -27.06 -20.87
C VAL A 268 1.13 -26.48 -22.25
N LEU A 269 1.50 -25.22 -22.51
CA LEU A 269 1.24 -24.56 -23.79
C LEU A 269 2.21 -25.03 -24.87
N ASP A 270 3.50 -25.20 -24.52
CA ASP A 270 4.51 -25.72 -25.44
C ASP A 270 4.17 -27.15 -25.90
N THR A 271 3.70 -28.00 -24.96
CA THR A 271 3.26 -29.36 -25.27
C THR A 271 1.97 -29.41 -26.11
N LYS A 272 1.04 -28.45 -25.96
CA LYS A 272 -0.13 -28.32 -26.85
C LYS A 272 0.24 -27.86 -28.25
N ASN A 273 1.15 -26.89 -28.38
CA ASN A 273 1.60 -26.39 -29.67
C ASN A 273 2.41 -27.44 -30.45
N ALA A 274 3.24 -28.24 -29.77
CA ALA A 274 3.95 -29.37 -30.38
C ALA A 274 2.99 -30.42 -30.96
N LYS A 275 1.91 -30.76 -30.23
CA LYS A 275 0.90 -31.71 -30.70
C LYS A 275 0.08 -31.22 -31.91
N HIS A 276 -0.10 -29.91 -32.06
CA HIS A 276 -0.77 -29.34 -33.24
C HIS A 276 0.16 -29.23 -34.46
N GLY A 277 1.47 -29.07 -34.27
CA GLY A 277 2.44 -29.07 -35.36
C GLY A 277 2.67 -30.46 -36.00
N GLU A 278 2.56 -31.54 -35.23
CA GLU A 278 2.67 -32.91 -35.76
C GLU A 278 1.44 -33.33 -36.57
N GLN A 279 0.25 -32.81 -36.24
CA GLN A 279 -1.00 -33.11 -36.97
C GLN A 279 -1.11 -32.39 -38.32
N THR A 280 -0.41 -31.27 -38.52
CA THR A 280 -0.38 -30.55 -39.80
C THR A 280 0.77 -30.98 -40.70
N ALA A 281 1.82 -31.62 -40.17
CA ALA A 281 2.93 -32.16 -40.95
C ALA A 281 2.64 -33.54 -41.58
N THR A 282 1.48 -34.14 -41.28
CA THR A 282 1.05 -35.46 -41.77
C THR A 282 -0.13 -35.42 -42.74
N ALA A 283 -0.43 -34.26 -43.34
CA ALA A 283 -1.43 -34.09 -44.39
C ALA A 283 -0.78 -33.73 -45.73
#